data_AF-A0A399ZJ87-F1
#
_entry.id   AF-A0A399ZJ87-F1
#
_cell.length_a   1.000
_cell.length_b   1.000
_cell.length_c   1.000
_cell.angle_alpha   90.00
_cell.angle_beta   90.00
_cell.angle_gamma   90.00
#
_symmetry.space_group_name_H-M   'P 1'
#
loop_
_entity.id
_entity.type
_entity.pdbx_description
1 polymer ?
#
loop_
_entity_poly.entity_id
_entity_poly.type
_entity_poly.pdbx_seq_one_letter_code
_entity_poly.pdbx_strand_id
1 'polypeptide(L)'
;MFQTQHALKRMAQRNLSEGDVEYVLTHGCREFRGGVEFRYLRKRDIPRADQAQYARLEGTAIVVGSASDVEDIITVWRNRKHGLRHIRQKSKIHFWRRKARTE
;
A
#
# COMPACT_ATOMS: atom_id res chain seq x y z
N MET A 1 10.83 -8.71 -0.06
CA MET A 1 10.28 -7.34 0.03
C MET A 1 11.24 -6.50 0.83
N PHE A 2 11.67 -5.35 0.30
CA PHE A 2 12.54 -4.44 1.04
C PHE A 2 11.71 -3.29 1.63
N GLN A 3 11.91 -3.02 2.92
CA GLN A 3 11.15 -2.01 3.65
C GLN A 3 12.05 -0.80 3.91
N THR A 4 11.68 0.36 3.37
CA THR A 4 12.40 1.59 3.67
C THR A 4 12.19 2.00 5.15
N GLN A 5 13.12 2.74 5.74
CA GLN A 5 12.94 3.32 7.09
C GLN A 5 11.65 4.15 7.22
N HIS A 6 11.23 4.81 6.13
CA HIS A 6 9.96 5.51 6.06
C HIS A 6 8.77 4.55 6.18
N ALA A 7 8.81 3.43 5.45
CA ALA A 7 7.76 2.40 5.51
C ALA A 7 7.66 1.77 6.90
N LEU A 8 8.79 1.38 7.51
CA LEU A 8 8.83 0.84 8.88
C LEU A 8 8.20 1.79 9.89
N LYS A 9 8.56 3.07 9.84
CA LYS A 9 7.97 4.10 10.71
C LYS A 9 6.46 4.22 10.50
N ARG A 10 5.97 4.18 9.26
CA ARG A 10 4.54 4.24 8.94
C ARG A 10 3.79 3.00 9.40
N MET A 11 4.38 1.81 9.25
CA MET A 11 3.83 0.56 9.75
C MET A 11 3.64 0.61 11.26
N ALA A 12 4.68 1.01 12.01
CA ALA A 12 4.61 1.19 13.46
C ALA A 12 3.53 2.20 13.86
N GLN A 13 3.46 3.35 13.19
CA GLN A 13 2.42 4.37 13.43
C GLN A 13 0.99 3.88 13.17
N ARG A 14 0.81 2.83 12.36
CA ARG A 14 -0.51 2.26 12.01
C ARG A 14 -0.78 0.92 12.66
N ASN A 15 0.08 0.49 13.60
CA ASN A 15 0.04 -0.80 14.25
C ASN A 15 -0.11 -1.94 13.23
N LEU A 16 0.79 -1.95 12.25
CA LEU A 16 0.88 -2.96 11.20
C LEU A 16 2.10 -3.83 11.43
N SER A 17 1.88 -5.14 11.54
CA SER A 17 2.94 -6.13 11.45
C SER A 17 3.34 -6.38 10.00
N GLU A 18 4.43 -7.10 9.80
CA GLU A 18 4.81 -7.57 8.46
C GLU A 18 3.74 -8.50 7.87
N GLY A 19 3.15 -9.39 8.68
CA GLY A 19 2.04 -10.25 8.26
C GLY A 19 0.78 -9.46 7.86
N ASP A 20 0.51 -8.32 8.51
CA ASP A 20 -0.59 -7.44 8.09
C ASP A 20 -0.34 -6.83 6.70
N VAL A 21 0.92 -6.46 6.46
CA VAL A 21 1.36 -5.91 5.18
C VAL A 21 1.27 -6.95 4.09
N GLU A 22 1.79 -8.16 4.32
CA GLU A 22 1.69 -9.29 3.40
C GLU A 22 0.23 -9.66 3.10
N TYR A 23 -0.64 -9.62 4.11
CA TYR A 23 -2.07 -9.84 3.91
C TYR A 23 -2.69 -8.79 2.97
N VAL A 24 -2.38 -7.51 3.17
CA VAL A 24 -2.87 -6.42 2.30
C VAL A 24 -2.29 -6.52 0.89
N LEU A 25 -1.03 -6.92 0.74
CA LEU A 25 -0.44 -7.18 -0.58
C LEU A 25 -1.18 -8.32 -1.27
N THR A 26 -1.45 -9.42 -0.57
CA THR A 26 -2.08 -10.62 -1.14
C THR A 26 -3.54 -10.41 -1.51
N HIS A 27 -4.34 -9.81 -0.62
CA HIS A 27 -5.79 -9.71 -0.77
C HIS A 27 -6.25 -8.35 -1.30
N GLY A 28 -5.44 -7.31 -1.15
CA GLY A 28 -5.81 -5.96 -1.58
C GLY A 28 -5.96 -5.84 -3.10
N CYS A 29 -6.89 -5.00 -3.53
CA CYS A 29 -7.03 -4.70 -4.95
C CYS A 29 -5.88 -3.81 -5.46
N ARG A 30 -5.45 -4.08 -6.69
CA ARG A 30 -4.36 -3.40 -7.37
C ARG A 30 -4.88 -2.20 -8.14
N GLU A 31 -4.25 -1.04 -7.97
CA GLU A 31 -4.54 0.19 -8.71
C GLU A 31 -3.21 0.84 -9.13
N PHE A 32 -3.03 1.11 -10.43
CA PHE A 32 -1.84 1.78 -10.95
C PHE A 32 -2.12 3.25 -11.25
N ARG A 33 -1.43 4.16 -10.56
CA ARG A 33 -1.61 5.62 -10.73
C ARG A 33 -0.31 6.36 -10.46
N GLY A 34 -0.03 7.39 -11.26
CA GLY A 34 1.13 8.26 -11.04
C GLY A 34 2.50 7.55 -11.12
N GLY A 35 2.57 6.42 -11.85
CA GLY A 35 3.80 5.63 -11.99
C GLY A 35 4.12 4.71 -10.81
N VAL A 36 3.17 4.49 -9.89
CA VAL A 36 3.32 3.55 -8.77
C VAL A 36 2.13 2.60 -8.65
N GLU A 37 2.32 1.47 -8.00
CA GLU A 37 1.26 0.50 -7.68
C GLU A 37 0.71 0.77 -6.28
N PHE A 38 -0.61 0.76 -6.16
CA PHE A 38 -1.33 0.78 -4.89
C PHE A 38 -1.99 -0.58 -4.65
N ARG A 39 -1.78 -1.14 -3.46
CA ARG A 39 -2.54 -2.28 -2.93
C ARG A 39 -3.49 -1.76 -1.87
N TYR A 40 -4.80 -1.78 -2.14
CA TYR A 40 -5.82 -1.25 -1.24
C TYR A 40 -6.77 -2.35 -0.77
N LEU A 41 -6.84 -2.59 0.54
CA LEU A 41 -7.72 -3.61 1.11
C LEU A 41 -9.13 -3.06 1.34
N ARG A 42 -10.11 -3.49 0.55
CA ARG A 42 -11.53 -3.18 0.78
C ARG A 42 -12.13 -4.22 1.73
N LYS A 43 -13.25 -3.89 2.38
CA LYS A 43 -13.97 -4.84 3.23
C LYS A 43 -14.32 -6.15 2.51
N ARG A 44 -14.75 -6.05 1.25
CA ARG A 44 -15.14 -7.20 0.42
C ARG A 44 -13.98 -8.07 -0.04
N ASP A 45 -12.75 -7.56 0.07
CA ASP A 45 -11.55 -8.29 -0.31
C ASP A 45 -11.06 -9.19 0.85
N ILE A 46 -11.60 -9.01 2.05
CA ILE A 46 -11.31 -9.82 3.23
C ILE A 46 -12.27 -11.04 3.21
N PRO A 47 -11.76 -12.27 3.05
CA PRO A 47 -12.57 -13.49 3.13
C PRO A 47 -13.36 -13.54 4.44
N ARG A 48 -14.55 -14.15 4.41
CA ARG A 48 -15.45 -14.19 5.59
C ARG A 48 -14.78 -14.86 6.81
N ALA A 49 -13.99 -15.89 6.59
CA ALA A 49 -13.23 -16.58 7.64
C ALA A 49 -12.22 -15.66 8.34
N ASP A 50 -11.68 -14.68 7.61
CA ASP A 50 -10.59 -13.81 8.04
C ASP A 50 -11.10 -12.53 8.72
N GLN A 51 -12.40 -12.24 8.63
CA GLN A 51 -12.95 -10.95 9.10
C GLN A 51 -12.70 -10.70 10.58
N ALA A 52 -12.77 -11.74 11.43
CA ALA A 52 -12.53 -11.59 12.86
C ALA A 52 -11.10 -11.08 13.17
N GLN A 53 -10.12 -11.51 12.37
CA GLN A 53 -8.71 -11.19 12.57
C GLN A 53 -8.29 -9.93 11.81
N TYR A 54 -8.76 -9.76 10.57
CA TYR A 54 -8.23 -8.79 9.61
C TYR A 54 -9.17 -7.63 9.29
N ALA A 55 -10.39 -7.57 9.83
CA ALA A 55 -11.30 -6.44 9.59
C ALA A 55 -10.69 -5.07 9.96
N ARG A 56 -9.77 -5.04 10.95
CA ARG A 56 -9.04 -3.82 11.33
C ARG A 56 -8.14 -3.27 10.22
N LEU A 57 -7.77 -4.10 9.24
CA LEU A 57 -6.93 -3.72 8.11
C LEU A 57 -7.74 -3.04 6.99
N GLU A 58 -9.07 -3.02 7.07
CA GLU A 58 -9.90 -2.38 6.05
C GLU A 58 -9.47 -0.93 5.80
N GLY A 59 -9.28 -0.61 4.52
CA GLY A 59 -8.84 0.70 4.06
C GLY A 59 -7.34 0.94 4.18
N THR A 60 -6.55 -0.09 4.51
CA THR A 60 -5.09 -0.03 4.43
C THR A 60 -4.67 0.00 2.96
N ALA A 61 -3.75 0.91 2.65
CA ALA A 61 -3.17 1.11 1.35
C ALA A 61 -1.65 1.01 1.47
N ILE A 62 -1.05 0.18 0.62
CA ILE A 62 0.39 0.06 0.47
C ILE A 62 0.75 0.63 -0.88
N VAL A 63 1.75 1.53 -0.90
CA VAL A 63 2.33 2.04 -2.13
C VAL A 63 3.61 1.25 -2.39
N VAL A 64 3.61 0.53 -3.51
CA VAL A 64 4.73 -0.30 -3.96
C VAL A 64 5.45 0.44 -5.08
N GLY A 65 6.75 0.60 -4.91
CA GLY A 65 7.65 1.07 -5.95
C GLY A 65 8.13 -0.09 -6.81
N SER A 66 8.18 0.12 -8.11
CA SER A 66 8.67 -0.85 -9.10
C SER A 66 10.02 -0.41 -9.69
N ALA A 67 10.89 0.21 -8.90
CA ALA A 67 12.15 0.79 -9.39
C ALA A 67 13.24 -0.27 -9.64
N SER A 68 13.05 -1.51 -9.21
CA SER A 68 13.97 -2.64 -9.32
C SER A 68 13.18 -3.96 -9.34
N ASP A 69 13.87 -5.09 -9.55
CA ASP A 69 13.29 -6.46 -9.49
C ASP A 69 12.78 -6.85 -8.08
N VAL A 70 12.89 -5.94 -7.10
CA VAL A 70 12.43 -6.10 -5.74
C VAL A 70 11.30 -5.12 -5.48
N GLU A 71 10.15 -5.62 -5.01
CA GLU A 71 9.06 -4.77 -4.55
C GLU A 71 9.48 -4.00 -3.29
N ASP A 72 9.59 -2.67 -3.43
CA ASP A 72 9.89 -1.73 -2.36
C ASP A 72 8.60 -1.13 -1.80
N ILE A 73 8.37 -1.25 -0.49
CA ILE A 73 7.31 -0.47 0.16
C ILE A 73 7.78 0.97 0.31
N ILE A 74 7.14 1.87 -0.44
CA ILE A 74 7.38 3.32 -0.36
C ILE A 74 6.70 3.87 0.89
N THR A 75 5.42 3.55 1.08
CA THR A 75 4.65 4.05 2.22
C THR A 75 3.42 3.20 2.48
N VAL A 76 2.92 3.28 3.70
CA VAL A 76 1.69 2.62 4.13
C VAL A 76 0.79 3.65 4.82
N TRP A 77 -0.49 3.62 4.51
CA TRP A 77 -1.49 4.43 5.19
C TRP A 77 -2.81 3.69 5.30
N ARG A 78 -3.71 4.18 6.17
CA ARG A 78 -5.06 3.65 6.34
C ARG A 78 -6.07 4.77 6.21
N ASN A 79 -7.02 4.60 5.30
CA ASN A 79 -8.22 5.43 5.15
C ASN A 79 -9.38 4.58 4.60
N ARG A 80 -10.24 4.16 5.52
CA ARG A 80 -11.42 3.34 5.25
C ARG A 80 -12.49 4.04 4.42
N LYS A 81 -12.71 5.34 4.66
CA LYS A 81 -13.85 6.07 4.07
C LYS A 81 -13.58 6.56 2.65
N HIS A 82 -12.37 7.05 2.39
CA HIS A 82 -12.07 7.78 1.15
C HIS A 82 -10.78 7.33 0.45
N GLY A 83 -10.09 6.31 0.98
CA GLY A 83 -8.80 5.87 0.46
C GLY A 83 -8.83 5.52 -1.03
N LEU A 84 -9.69 4.58 -1.42
CA LEU A 84 -9.79 4.16 -2.82
C LEU A 84 -10.21 5.31 -3.76
N ARG A 85 -11.10 6.20 -3.29
CA ARG A 85 -11.51 7.38 -4.05
C ARG A 85 -10.30 8.30 -4.28
N HIS A 86 -9.50 8.56 -3.27
CA HIS A 86 -8.31 9.41 -3.38
C HIS A 86 -7.24 8.78 -4.27
N ILE A 87 -7.05 7.45 -4.22
CA ILE A 87 -6.15 6.73 -5.13
C ILE A 87 -6.61 6.91 -6.58
N ARG A 88 -7.90 6.75 -6.86
CA ARG A 88 -8.46 6.84 -8.21
C ARG A 88 -8.55 8.26 -8.76
N GLN A 89 -8.57 9.26 -7.87
CA GLN A 89 -8.54 10.66 -8.28
C GLN A 89 -7.18 10.97 -8.92
N LYS A 90 -7.22 11.53 -10.13
CA LYS A 90 -6.02 12.01 -10.82
C LYS A 90 -5.32 13.01 -9.91
N SER A 91 -4.11 12.67 -9.46
CA SER A 91 -3.31 13.57 -8.64
C SER A 91 -3.06 14.86 -9.43
N LYS A 92 -3.37 16.03 -8.83
CA LYS A 92 -2.98 17.34 -9.40
C LYS A 92 -1.46 17.60 -9.29
N ILE A 93 -0.74 16.70 -8.63
CA ILE A 93 0.67 16.86 -8.28
C ILE A 93 1.51 16.04 -9.26
N HIS A 94 2.38 16.73 -10.00
CA HIS A 94 3.48 16.15 -10.78
C HIS A 94 4.36 15.30 -9.84
N PHE A 95 4.26 13.97 -9.88
CA PHE A 95 5.10 13.12 -9.03
C PHE A 95 6.34 12.63 -9.78
N TRP A 96 7.48 13.12 -9.28
CA TRP A 96 8.84 12.58 -9.27
C TRP A 96 9.18 11.41 -10.21
N ARG A 97 9.79 11.76 -11.35
CA ARG A 97 10.83 10.94 -11.97
C ARG A 97 12.03 10.87 -11.02
N ARG A 98 12.26 9.75 -10.35
CA ARG A 98 13.60 9.46 -9.83
C ARG A 98 14.31 8.67 -10.93
N LYS A 99 15.23 9.35 -11.64
CA LYS A 99 16.18 8.72 -12.57
C LYS A 99 16.80 7.51 -11.86
N ALA A 100 16.84 6.39 -12.58
CA ALA A 100 17.69 5.27 -12.25
C ALA A 100 19.08 5.79 -11.87
N ARG A 101 19.54 5.45 -10.67
CA ARG A 101 20.97 5.43 -10.37
C ARG A 101 21.50 4.20 -11.08
N THR A 102 21.97 4.43 -12.30
CA THR A 102 22.98 3.59 -12.93
C THR A 102 24.30 4.23 -12.55
N GLU A 103 25.06 3.55 -11.69
CA GLU A 103 26.53 3.54 -11.58
C GLU A 103 26.91 2.66 -10.39
#